data_AF-A0A968NPB2-F1
#
_entry.id   AF-A0A968NPB2-F1
#
_cell.length_a   1.000
_cell.length_b   1.000
_cell.length_c   1.000
_cell.angle_alpha   90.00
_cell.angle_beta   90.00
_cell.angle_gamma   90.00
#
_symmetry.space_group_name_H-M   'P 1'
#
loop_
_entity.id
_entity.type
_entity.pdbx_description
1 polymer ?
#
loop_
_entity_poly.entity_id
_entity_poly.type
_entity_poly.pdbx_seq_one_letter_code
_entity_poly.pdbx_strand_id
1 'polypeptide(L)'
;MTKKNKAKILVAINVVVHHWKHPIKETLQPLLNAYFAGIETGDLEFAAYSLHHYSMSSYCIAKELVELERDIVAKSEGIAKIKQAVIFNWISIYHQTVLNLRGNAKIPVF
;
A
#
# COMPACT_ATOMS: atom_id res chain seq x y z
N MET A 1 3.31 20.26 13.92
CA MET A 1 3.82 19.24 12.98
C MET A 1 3.96 19.90 11.62
N THR A 2 5.15 19.93 11.02
CA THR A 2 5.33 20.57 9.70
C THR A 2 4.61 19.73 8.65
N LYS A 3 3.79 20.38 7.82
CA LYS A 3 3.04 19.72 6.73
C LYS A 3 3.96 18.82 5.88
N LYS A 4 5.19 19.29 5.63
CA LYS A 4 6.25 18.65 4.82
C LYS A 4 6.60 17.20 5.22
N ASN A 5 6.56 16.84 6.51
CA ASN A 5 6.99 15.51 6.97
C ASN A 5 5.83 14.58 7.33
N LYS A 6 4.58 15.01 7.09
CA LYS A 6 3.37 14.30 7.54
C LYS A 6 3.29 12.89 6.95
N ALA A 7 3.58 12.71 5.67
CA ALA A 7 3.56 11.40 5.01
C ALA A 7 4.56 10.43 5.64
N LYS A 8 5.81 10.87 5.85
CA LYS A 8 6.88 10.07 6.46
C LYS A 8 6.53 9.58 7.86
N ILE A 9 6.02 10.49 8.70
CA ILE A 9 5.65 10.17 10.09
C ILE A 9 4.50 9.16 10.11
N LEU A 10 3.47 9.37 9.29
CA LEU A 10 2.32 8.46 9.23
C LEU A 10 2.76 7.08 8.76
N VAL A 11 3.59 6.97 7.73
CA VAL A 11 4.14 5.67 7.27
C VAL A 11 4.96 5.03 8.39
N ALA A 12 5.95 5.73 8.96
CA ALA A 12 6.84 5.16 9.96
C ALA A 12 6.10 4.61 11.18
N ILE A 13 5.15 5.39 11.74
CA ILE A 13 4.38 4.95 12.91
C ILE A 13 3.51 3.74 12.57
N ASN A 14 2.77 3.79 11.46
CA ASN A 14 1.78 2.76 11.15
C ASN A 14 2.41 1.46 10.65
N VAL A 15 3.54 1.54 9.94
CA VAL A 15 4.22 0.37 9.40
C VAL A 15 5.11 -0.29 10.44
N VAL A 16 5.78 0.46 11.32
CA VAL A 16 6.81 -0.11 12.20
C VAL A 16 6.32 -0.34 13.63
N VAL A 17 5.39 0.48 14.13
CA VAL A 17 5.04 0.51 15.57
C VAL A 17 3.58 0.14 15.84
N HIS A 18 2.63 0.71 15.10
CA HIS A 18 1.21 0.65 15.43
C HIS A 18 0.67 -0.79 15.52
N HIS A 19 1.04 -1.63 14.54
CA HIS A 19 0.53 -2.99 14.43
C HIS A 19 0.99 -3.93 15.57
N TRP A 20 2.02 -3.57 16.34
CA TRP A 20 2.46 -4.35 17.50
C TRP A 20 1.53 -4.22 18.71
N LYS A 21 0.77 -3.13 18.77
CA LYS A 21 -0.12 -2.81 19.89
C LYS A 21 -1.59 -2.77 19.50
N HIS A 22 -1.88 -2.63 18.21
CA HIS A 22 -3.23 -2.45 17.68
C HIS A 22 -3.45 -3.34 16.44
N PRO A 23 -4.71 -3.72 16.14
CA PRO A 23 -5.04 -4.48 14.94
C PRO A 23 -4.50 -3.83 13.65
N ILE A 24 -3.94 -4.63 12.74
CA ILE A 24 -3.39 -4.15 11.46
C ILE A 24 -4.44 -3.35 10.65
N LYS A 25 -5.73 -3.71 10.72
CA LYS A 25 -6.80 -2.99 10.00
C LYS A 25 -6.85 -1.48 10.32
N GLU A 26 -6.38 -1.08 11.50
CA GLU A 26 -6.37 0.31 11.94
C GLU A 26 -5.26 1.14 11.27
N THR A 27 -4.27 0.50 10.63
CA THR A 27 -3.21 1.20 9.87
C THR A 27 -3.70 1.67 8.50
N LEU A 28 -4.78 1.10 7.97
CA LEU A 28 -5.25 1.35 6.61
C LEU A 28 -5.62 2.82 6.37
N GLN A 29 -6.42 3.42 7.25
CA GLN A 29 -6.84 4.82 7.09
C GLN A 29 -5.67 5.80 7.26
N PRO A 30 -4.80 5.65 8.28
CA PRO A 30 -3.58 6.45 8.38
C PRO A 30 -2.65 6.36 7.16
N LEU A 31 -2.53 5.17 6.55
CA LEU A 31 -1.73 4.99 5.33
C LEU A 31 -2.35 5.71 4.13
N LEU A 32 -3.67 5.69 3.95
CA LEU A 32 -4.33 6.53 2.93
C LEU A 32 -4.14 8.03 3.20
N ASN A 33 -4.20 8.45 4.46
CA ASN A 33 -3.93 9.83 4.82
C ASN A 33 -2.48 10.24 4.51
N ALA A 34 -1.53 9.30 4.64
CA ALA A 34 -0.14 9.51 4.27
C ALA A 34 0.02 9.67 2.76
N TYR A 35 -0.71 8.90 1.95
CA TYR A 35 -0.75 9.06 0.48
C TYR A 35 -1.13 10.48 0.10
N PHE A 36 -2.31 10.95 0.56
CA PHE A 36 -2.79 12.28 0.22
C PHE A 36 -1.87 13.39 0.74
N ALA A 37 -1.30 13.22 1.95
CA ALA A 37 -0.32 14.16 2.47
C ALA A 37 0.92 14.24 1.56
N GLY A 38 1.42 13.09 1.08
CA GLY A 38 2.58 13.05 0.18
C GLY A 38 2.29 13.68 -1.18
N ILE A 39 1.09 13.48 -1.74
CA ILE A 39 0.65 14.17 -2.96
C ILE A 39 0.62 15.69 -2.74
N GLU A 40 0.01 16.14 -1.64
CA GLU A 40 -0.15 17.57 -1.33
C GLU A 40 1.21 18.28 -1.10
N THR A 41 2.20 17.57 -0.55
CA THR A 41 3.50 18.15 -0.22
C THR A 41 4.61 17.84 -1.22
N GLY A 42 4.31 17.09 -2.27
CA GLY A 42 5.31 16.62 -3.25
C GLY A 42 6.24 15.52 -2.72
N ASP A 43 5.93 14.90 -1.58
CA ASP A 43 6.66 13.74 -1.05
C ASP A 43 6.15 12.45 -1.71
N LEU A 44 6.41 12.34 -3.02
CA LEU A 44 5.87 11.27 -3.88
C LEU A 44 6.41 9.89 -3.51
N GLU A 45 7.64 9.83 -2.99
CA GLU A 45 8.24 8.60 -2.49
C GLU A 45 7.39 8.03 -1.35
N PHE A 46 7.08 8.83 -0.33
CA PHE A 46 6.26 8.37 0.80
C PHE A 46 4.78 8.23 0.45
N ALA A 47 4.29 8.96 -0.55
CA ALA A 47 2.98 8.67 -1.13
C ALA A 47 2.94 7.24 -1.70
N ALA A 48 3.95 6.83 -2.48
CA ALA A 48 4.02 5.47 -3.02
C ALA A 48 4.19 4.42 -1.92
N TYR A 49 5.10 4.62 -0.96
CA TYR A 49 5.28 3.70 0.18
C TYR A 49 3.97 3.47 0.93
N SER A 50 3.17 4.53 1.15
CA SER A 50 1.92 4.40 1.87
C SER A 50 0.90 3.51 1.14
N LEU A 51 0.80 3.58 -0.19
CA LEU A 51 -0.08 2.73 -0.99
C LEU A 51 0.41 1.28 -1.04
N HIS A 52 1.72 1.07 -1.11
CA HIS A 52 2.33 -0.25 -1.01
C HIS A 52 2.02 -0.90 0.35
N HIS A 53 2.26 -0.19 1.46
CA HIS A 53 1.99 -0.72 2.80
C HIS A 53 0.50 -0.89 3.06
N TYR A 54 -0.38 -0.04 2.51
CA TYR A 54 -1.82 -0.24 2.57
C TYR A 54 -2.21 -1.60 1.95
N SER A 55 -1.63 -1.90 0.79
CA SER A 55 -1.89 -3.12 0.03
C SER A 55 -1.39 -4.36 0.77
N MET A 56 -0.17 -4.29 1.31
CA MET A 56 0.38 -5.33 2.19
C MET A 56 -0.48 -5.55 3.44
N SER A 57 -0.85 -4.49 4.16
CA SER A 57 -1.70 -4.60 5.35
C SER A 57 -3.08 -5.18 5.02
N SER A 58 -3.66 -4.81 3.87
CA SER A 58 -4.92 -5.36 3.39
C SER A 58 -4.83 -6.85 3.07
N TYR A 59 -3.70 -7.29 2.50
CA TYR A 59 -3.39 -8.71 2.32
C TYR A 59 -3.27 -9.44 3.67
N CYS A 60 -2.52 -8.89 4.62
CA CYS A 60 -2.29 -9.52 5.94
C CYS A 60 -3.55 -9.67 6.79
N ILE A 61 -4.58 -8.85 6.60
CA ILE A 61 -5.86 -8.97 7.32
C ILE A 61 -6.87 -9.90 6.62
N ALA A 62 -6.43 -10.67 5.62
CA ALA A 62 -7.25 -11.62 4.89
C ALA A 62 -8.54 -11.00 4.31
N LYS A 63 -8.42 -9.81 3.70
CA LYS A 63 -9.52 -9.26 2.88
C LYS A 63 -9.94 -10.26 1.81
N GLU A 64 -11.23 -10.25 1.46
CA GLU A 64 -11.77 -11.03 0.35
C GLU A 64 -10.96 -10.79 -0.93
N LEU A 65 -10.59 -11.87 -1.63
CA LEU A 65 -9.57 -11.82 -2.67
C LEU A 65 -9.98 -10.94 -3.87
N VAL A 66 -11.28 -10.92 -4.20
CA VAL A 66 -11.82 -10.05 -5.27
C VAL A 66 -11.66 -8.58 -4.90
N GLU A 67 -11.98 -8.22 -3.66
CA GLU A 67 -11.87 -6.84 -3.17
C GLU A 67 -10.39 -6.42 -3.09
N LEU A 68 -9.56 -7.33 -2.59
CA LEU A 68 -8.12 -7.10 -2.45
C LEU A 68 -7.44 -6.90 -3.82
N GLU A 69 -7.77 -7.70 -4.83
CA GLU A 69 -7.26 -7.52 -6.19
C GLU A 69 -7.62 -6.12 -6.73
N ARG A 70 -8.90 -5.74 -6.66
CA ARG A 70 -9.37 -4.43 -7.13
C ARG A 70 -8.67 -3.29 -6.40
N ASP A 71 -8.49 -3.44 -5.09
CA ASP A 71 -7.74 -2.48 -4.29
C ASP A 71 -6.29 -2.37 -4.80
N ILE A 72 -5.56 -3.47 -4.87
CA ILE A 72 -4.16 -3.48 -5.29
C ILE A 72 -3.98 -2.87 -6.69
N VAL A 73 -4.87 -3.16 -7.64
CA VAL A 73 -4.85 -2.57 -8.98
C VAL A 73 -5.00 -1.05 -8.91
N ALA A 74 -6.02 -0.55 -8.21
CA ALA A 74 -6.24 0.89 -8.08
C ALA A 74 -5.05 1.62 -7.43
N LYS A 75 -4.42 1.00 -6.42
CA LYS A 75 -3.23 1.56 -5.75
C LYS A 75 -1.99 1.49 -6.67
N SER A 76 -1.83 0.43 -7.45
CA SER A 76 -0.76 0.29 -8.44
C SER A 76 -0.84 1.37 -9.52
N GLU A 77 -2.05 1.68 -10.01
CA GLU A 77 -2.27 2.80 -10.92
C GLU A 77 -1.90 4.15 -10.29
N GLY A 78 -2.24 4.35 -9.01
CA GLY A 78 -1.85 5.53 -8.25
C GLY A 78 -0.32 5.71 -8.19
N ILE A 79 0.40 4.63 -7.91
CA ILE A 79 1.88 4.61 -7.86
C ILE A 79 2.48 4.87 -9.26
N ALA A 80 1.91 4.27 -10.31
CA ALA A 80 2.34 4.47 -11.68
C ALA A 80 2.17 5.94 -12.13
N LYS A 81 1.04 6.58 -11.78
CA LYS A 81 0.77 7.99 -12.09
C LYS A 81 1.80 8.95 -11.50
N ILE A 82 2.34 8.62 -10.32
CA ILE A 82 3.40 9.41 -9.65
C ILE A 82 4.82 8.93 -9.98
N LYS A 83 4.97 8.04 -10.97
CA LYS A 83 6.24 7.59 -11.57
C LYS A 83 7.23 6.93 -10.57
N GLN A 84 6.71 6.22 -9.56
CA GLN A 84 7.52 5.52 -8.57
C GLN A 84 7.72 4.05 -8.96
N ALA A 85 8.60 3.79 -9.92
CA ALA A 85 8.76 2.47 -10.56
C ALA A 85 9.20 1.34 -9.61
N VAL A 86 10.11 1.63 -8.66
CA VAL A 86 10.55 0.62 -7.68
C VAL A 86 9.38 0.15 -6.82
N ILE A 87 8.58 1.08 -6.31
CA ILE A 87 7.44 0.78 -5.46
C ILE A 87 6.33 0.10 -6.28
N PHE A 88 6.18 0.47 -7.56
CA PHE A 88 5.27 -0.21 -8.49
C PHE A 88 5.63 -1.70 -8.66
N ASN A 89 6.92 -2.02 -8.77
CA ASN A 89 7.35 -3.41 -8.85
C ASN A 89 7.03 -4.19 -7.56
N TRP A 90 7.18 -3.54 -6.40
CA TRP A 90 6.89 -4.20 -5.12
C TRP A 90 5.40 -4.47 -4.92
N ILE A 91 4.51 -3.53 -5.25
CA ILE A 91 3.06 -3.78 -5.18
C ILE A 91 2.61 -4.83 -6.20
N SER A 92 3.29 -4.94 -7.35
CA SER A 92 3.02 -5.96 -8.37
C SER A 92 3.24 -7.38 -7.86
N ILE A 93 4.14 -7.59 -6.89
CA ILE A 93 4.32 -8.89 -6.22
C ILE A 93 3.02 -9.28 -5.49
N TYR A 94 2.42 -8.37 -4.73
CA TYR A 94 1.16 -8.64 -4.04
C TYR A 94 0.00 -8.87 -5.02
N HIS A 95 -0.04 -8.13 -6.13
CA HIS A 95 -1.02 -8.37 -7.18
C HIS A 95 -0.90 -9.80 -7.73
N GLN A 96 0.33 -10.23 -8.07
CA GLN A 96 0.59 -11.58 -8.56
C GLN A 96 0.23 -12.65 -7.53
N THR A 97 0.55 -12.45 -6.26
CA THR A 97 0.15 -13.35 -5.17
C THR A 97 -1.38 -13.51 -5.10
N VAL A 98 -2.12 -12.41 -5.18
CA VAL A 98 -3.59 -12.45 -5.17
C VAL A 98 -4.13 -13.16 -6.41
N LEU A 99 -3.55 -12.94 -7.59
CA LEU A 99 -3.91 -13.68 -8.81
C LEU A 99 -3.65 -15.19 -8.67
N ASN A 100 -2.54 -15.58 -8.05
CA ASN A 100 -2.22 -16.99 -7.78
C ASN A 100 -3.27 -17.60 -6.85
N LEU A 101 -3.60 -16.93 -5.74
CA LEU A 101 -4.60 -17.40 -4.77
C LEU A 101 -6.01 -17.50 -5.37
N ARG A 102 -6.32 -16.68 -6.36
CA ARG A 102 -7.60 -16.70 -7.09
C ARG A 102 -7.67 -17.75 -8.20
N GLY A 103 -6.55 -18.43 -8.50
CA GLY A 103 -6.47 -19.34 -9.65
C GLY A 103 -6.49 -18.62 -11.00
N ASN A 104 -6.26 -17.30 -11.02
CA ASN A 104 -6.34 -16.45 -12.22
C ASN A 104 -4.95 -16.10 -12.81
N ALA A 105 -3.87 -16.61 -12.23
CA ALA A 105 -2.53 -16.35 -12.70
C ALA A 105 -2.25 -17.05 -14.05
N LYS A 106 -1.82 -16.28 -15.05
CA LYS A 106 -1.39 -16.83 -16.35
C LYS A 106 -0.15 -17.73 -16.23
N ILE A 107 0.77 -17.36 -15.34
CA ILE A 107 1.95 -18.15 -14.96
C ILE A 107 1.96 -18.17 -13.44
N PRO A 108 1.53 -19.26 -12.80
CA PRO A 108 1.64 -19.41 -11.36
C PRO A 108 3.12 -19.39 -10.95
N VAL A 109 3.49 -18.50 -10.05
CA VAL A 109 4.82 -18.41 -9.45
C VAL A 109 4.69 -18.63 -7.95
N PHE A 110 5.48 -19.55 -7.38
CA PHE A 110 5.57 -19.83 -5.95
C PHE A 110 6.93 -19.38 -5.43
#